data_AF-A0AAJ2TAG4-F1
#
_entry.id   AF-A0AAJ2TAG4-F1
#
_cell.length_a   1.000
_cell.length_b   1.000
_cell.length_c   1.000
_cell.angle_alpha   90.00
_cell.angle_beta   90.00
_cell.angle_gamma   90.00
#
_symmetry.space_group_name_H-M   'P 1'
#
loop_
_entity.id
_entity.type
_entity.pdbx_description
1 polymer ?
#
loop_
_entity_poly.entity_id
_entity_poly.type
_entity_poly.pdbx_seq_one_letter_code
_entity_poly.pdbx_strand_id
1 'polypeptide(L)'
;MEEKDLPTLRMIARIHSDFPDKFGIPRQSGLTSLASRIVFEPEFRDPNALRGIEGWSHLWILWIFSEAVRPGWSPTVRPPRLGGNERVGVFATRSPFRPNSIGLSSVKLERVEHTGNEGDVLIVSGADLMDGTPIIDIKPYVPYADAHPEASGGFAAEKFGKKLKVVFPEELLSRVEPGKREGLKDLLAEDPRPAVQDDPERVYGMRFSDVEIKFVVSDGVLTVVDVI
;
A
#
# COMPACT_ATOMS: atom_id res chain seq x y z
N MET A 1 18.78 3.49 35.56
CA MET A 1 17.53 3.97 34.96
C MET A 1 16.66 2.74 34.83
N GLU A 2 15.57 2.63 35.59
CA GLU A 2 14.67 1.47 35.47
C GLU A 2 14.17 1.42 34.03
N GLU A 3 14.34 0.25 33.41
CA GLU A 3 13.80 -0.05 32.09
C GLU A 3 12.28 -0.03 32.23
N LYS A 4 11.65 1.04 31.77
CA LYS A 4 10.18 1.13 31.76
C LYS A 4 9.67 0.14 30.74
N ASP A 5 8.73 -0.71 31.15
CA ASP A 5 7.99 -1.55 30.22
C ASP A 5 7.40 -0.68 29.10
N LEU A 6 7.74 -1.03 27.87
CA LEU A 6 7.18 -0.36 26.70
C LEU A 6 5.71 -0.73 26.58
N PRO A 7 4.82 0.23 26.28
CA PRO A 7 3.40 -0.05 26.14
C PRO A 7 3.14 -0.96 24.94
N THR A 8 2.19 -1.89 25.09
CA THR A 8 1.69 -2.71 23.98
C THR A 8 1.03 -1.81 22.93
N LEU A 9 1.42 -1.96 21.66
CA LEU A 9 0.81 -1.24 20.55
C LEU A 9 -0.65 -1.68 20.39
N ARG A 10 -1.55 -0.70 20.32
CA ARG A 10 -2.99 -0.92 20.11
C ARG A 10 -3.34 -0.64 18.66
N MET A 11 -4.19 -1.49 18.09
CA MET A 11 -4.82 -1.21 16.80
C MET A 11 -5.90 -0.16 17.02
N ILE A 12 -5.74 1.01 16.39
CA ILE A 12 -6.67 2.13 16.52
C ILE A 12 -7.70 2.18 15.39
N ALA A 13 -7.38 1.58 14.25
CA ALA A 13 -8.22 1.56 13.07
C ALA A 13 -7.85 0.38 12.16
N ARG A 14 -8.70 0.13 11.16
CA ARG A 14 -8.42 -0.76 10.03
C ARG A 14 -8.59 0.00 8.74
N ILE A 15 -7.77 -0.34 7.76
CA ILE A 15 -7.99 0.13 6.39
C ILE A 15 -8.90 -0.86 5.66
N HIS A 16 -9.80 -0.33 4.85
CA HIS A 16 -10.56 -1.06 3.86
C HIS A 16 -10.16 -0.58 2.46
N SER A 17 -9.61 -1.48 1.65
CA SER A 17 -9.01 -1.19 0.35
C SER A 17 -9.45 -2.19 -0.71
N ASP A 18 -9.16 -1.90 -1.98
CA ASP A 18 -9.45 -2.82 -3.09
C ASP A 18 -8.42 -3.96 -3.23
N PHE A 19 -7.60 -4.20 -2.20
CA PHE A 19 -6.51 -5.18 -2.21
C PHE A 19 -6.80 -6.35 -1.24
N PRO A 20 -7.54 -7.39 -1.65
CA PRO A 20 -7.90 -8.49 -0.75
C PRO A 20 -6.73 -9.39 -0.36
N ASP A 21 -5.62 -9.36 -1.12
CA ASP A 21 -4.40 -10.12 -0.82
C ASP A 21 -3.14 -9.33 -1.19
N LYS A 22 -1.97 -9.94 -0.95
CA LYS A 22 -0.66 -9.29 -1.12
C LYS A 22 -0.29 -9.02 -2.59
N PHE A 23 -0.83 -9.78 -3.53
CA PHE A 23 -0.45 -9.68 -4.94
C PHE A 23 -1.22 -8.53 -5.59
N GLY A 24 -0.49 -7.58 -6.18
CA GLY A 24 -1.09 -6.37 -6.74
C GLY A 24 -1.18 -5.19 -5.78
N ILE A 25 -0.77 -5.32 -4.51
CA ILE A 25 -0.61 -4.12 -3.65
C ILE A 25 0.50 -3.23 -4.24
N PRO A 26 0.31 -1.90 -4.31
CA PRO A 26 1.38 -0.98 -4.68
C PRO A 26 2.63 -1.22 -3.84
N ARG A 27 3.81 -1.19 -4.47
CA ARG A 27 5.06 -1.45 -3.73
C ARG A 27 5.41 -0.36 -2.72
N GLN A 28 4.84 0.84 -2.88
CA GLN A 28 5.01 2.02 -2.03
C GLN A 28 3.73 2.87 -2.09
N SER A 29 3.46 3.61 -1.03
CA SER A 29 2.36 4.59 -0.97
C SER A 29 2.50 5.69 -2.03
N GLY A 30 1.37 6.21 -2.50
CA GLY A 30 1.30 7.29 -3.49
C GLY A 30 1.41 6.87 -4.96
N LEU A 31 1.54 5.56 -5.25
CA LEU A 31 1.65 5.05 -6.62
C LEU A 31 0.30 4.76 -7.29
N THR A 32 -0.81 4.89 -6.57
CA THR A 32 -2.17 4.71 -7.08
C THR A 32 -3.09 5.80 -6.59
N SER A 33 -4.10 6.13 -7.38
CA SER A 33 -5.18 7.07 -7.05
C SER A 33 -6.38 6.40 -6.37
N LEU A 34 -6.33 5.07 -6.13
CA LEU A 34 -7.42 4.32 -5.50
C LEU A 34 -7.74 4.84 -4.10
N ALA A 35 -9.04 4.96 -3.83
CA ALA A 35 -9.54 5.36 -2.54
C ALA A 35 -9.65 4.16 -1.59
N SER A 36 -9.30 4.38 -0.33
CA SER A 36 -9.44 3.44 0.77
C SER A 36 -10.15 4.13 1.93
N ARG A 37 -10.82 3.36 2.78
CA ARG A 37 -11.49 3.84 3.99
C ARG A 37 -10.65 3.47 5.20
N ILE A 38 -10.42 4.40 6.11
CA ILE A 38 -9.86 4.10 7.43
C ILE A 38 -11.00 4.17 8.45
N VAL A 39 -11.33 3.03 9.03
CA VAL A 39 -12.40 2.88 10.01
C VAL A 39 -11.78 2.66 11.38
N PHE A 40 -12.05 3.58 12.32
CA PHE A 40 -11.55 3.49 13.68
C PHE A 40 -12.21 2.33 14.45
N GLU A 41 -11.42 1.69 15.30
CA GLU A 41 -11.94 0.71 16.26
C GLU A 41 -12.86 1.43 17.27
N PRO A 42 -13.90 0.78 17.81
CA PRO A 42 -14.94 1.45 18.61
C PRO A 42 -14.43 2.35 19.75
N GLU A 43 -13.32 1.97 20.40
CA GLU A 43 -12.68 2.75 21.47
C GLU A 43 -12.17 4.12 21.00
N PHE A 44 -11.80 4.26 19.72
CA PHE A 44 -11.13 5.45 19.17
C PHE A 44 -12.04 6.32 18.30
N ARG A 45 -13.35 6.10 18.33
CA ARG A 45 -14.36 6.84 17.53
C ARG A 45 -14.80 8.18 18.15
N ASP A 46 -14.07 8.70 19.13
CA ASP A 46 -14.35 10.05 19.66
C ASP A 46 -14.01 11.09 18.57
N PRO A 47 -14.99 11.88 18.07
CA PRO A 47 -14.76 12.86 17.02
C PRO A 47 -13.74 13.94 17.42
N ASN A 48 -13.51 14.15 18.72
CA ASN A 48 -12.46 15.06 19.20
C ASN A 48 -11.06 14.61 18.77
N ALA A 49 -10.84 13.31 18.54
CA ALA A 49 -9.57 12.78 18.08
C ALA A 49 -9.22 13.22 16.64
N LEU A 50 -10.22 13.62 15.85
CA LEU A 50 -10.06 14.05 14.46
C LEU A 50 -10.28 15.55 14.26
N ARG A 51 -10.54 16.30 15.33
CA ARG A 51 -10.79 17.74 15.24
C ARG A 51 -9.60 18.46 14.59
N GLY A 52 -9.84 19.06 13.41
CA GLY A 52 -8.84 19.78 12.64
C GLY A 52 -8.05 18.92 11.64
N ILE A 53 -8.37 17.62 11.50
CA ILE A 53 -7.67 16.74 10.56
C ILE A 53 -7.82 17.17 9.10
N GLU A 54 -8.99 17.72 8.72
CA GLU A 54 -9.25 18.22 7.38
C GLU A 54 -8.42 19.47 7.01
N GLY A 55 -7.71 20.06 7.97
CA GLY A 55 -6.70 21.09 7.70
C GLY A 55 -5.43 20.54 7.01
N TRP A 56 -5.30 19.22 6.88
CA TRP A 56 -4.12 18.54 6.32
C TRP A 56 -4.50 17.75 5.07
N SER A 57 -3.75 17.95 3.98
CA SER A 57 -3.98 17.22 2.74
C SER A 57 -3.39 15.82 2.73
N HIS A 58 -2.38 15.57 3.56
CA HIS A 58 -1.67 14.30 3.63
C HIS A 58 -1.48 13.86 5.07
N LEU A 59 -1.47 12.55 5.28
CA LEU A 59 -1.31 11.92 6.57
C LEU A 59 -0.21 10.86 6.50
N TRP A 60 0.55 10.73 7.57
CA TRP A 60 1.31 9.52 7.87
C TRP A 60 0.41 8.48 8.53
N ILE A 61 0.45 7.26 8.01
CA ILE A 61 -0.20 6.09 8.58
C ILE A 61 0.89 5.13 9.08
N LEU A 62 0.86 4.78 10.36
CA LEU A 62 1.64 3.67 10.90
C LEU A 62 0.74 2.45 11.04
N TRP A 63 1.19 1.32 10.51
CA TRP A 63 0.38 0.12 10.41
C TRP A 63 1.23 -1.13 10.61
N ILE A 64 0.58 -2.28 10.79
CA ILE A 64 1.28 -3.55 11.03
C ILE A 64 1.22 -4.43 9.78
N PHE A 65 2.37 -4.94 9.32
CA PHE A 65 2.42 -6.05 8.38
C PHE A 65 1.93 -7.33 9.06
N SER A 66 0.63 -7.44 9.31
CA SER A 66 -0.01 -8.53 10.08
C SER A 66 0.39 -9.90 9.56
N GLU A 67 0.44 -10.04 8.24
CA GLU A 67 0.82 -11.26 7.52
C GLU A 67 2.33 -11.53 7.45
N ALA A 68 3.16 -10.71 8.10
CA ALA A 68 4.62 -10.90 8.21
C ALA A 68 5.08 -11.11 9.67
N VAL A 69 4.17 -10.97 10.64
CA VAL A 69 4.43 -11.23 12.05
C VAL A 69 4.75 -12.72 12.22
N ARG A 70 5.92 -13.01 12.78
CA ARG A 70 6.38 -14.38 13.02
C ARG A 70 7.31 -14.43 14.23
N PRO A 71 7.50 -15.61 14.84
CA PRO A 71 8.52 -15.80 15.87
C PRO A 71 9.93 -15.49 15.30
N GLY A 72 10.66 -14.61 15.98
CA GLY A 72 12.02 -14.24 15.63
C GLY A 72 12.14 -13.31 14.40
N TRP A 73 13.37 -12.89 14.12
CA TRP A 73 13.68 -11.99 13.00
C TRP A 73 15.05 -12.33 12.40
N SER A 74 15.34 -11.81 11.20
CA SER A 74 16.66 -11.94 10.57
C SER A 74 17.26 -10.56 10.33
N PRO A 75 18.57 -10.36 10.59
CA PRO A 75 19.22 -9.06 10.38
C PRO A 75 19.33 -8.66 8.91
N THR A 76 19.15 -9.59 7.98
CA THR A 76 19.26 -9.33 6.54
C THR A 76 18.11 -9.97 5.76
N VAL A 77 17.77 -9.38 4.61
CA VAL A 77 16.69 -9.82 3.71
C VAL A 77 17.20 -9.85 2.27
N ARG A 78 16.42 -10.43 1.34
CA ARG A 78 16.71 -10.46 -0.10
C ARG A 78 15.73 -9.55 -0.83
N PRO A 79 16.08 -8.28 -1.11
CA PRO A 79 15.19 -7.39 -1.85
C PRO A 79 14.98 -7.89 -3.28
N PRO A 80 13.74 -7.91 -3.79
CA PRO A 80 13.47 -8.28 -5.18
C PRO A 80 14.26 -7.43 -6.19
N ARG A 81 14.55 -6.17 -5.85
CA ARG A 81 15.29 -5.23 -6.73
C ARG A 81 16.72 -5.67 -7.03
N LEU A 82 17.37 -6.37 -6.11
CA LEU A 82 18.73 -6.93 -6.24
C LEU A 82 18.74 -8.35 -6.84
N GLY A 83 17.70 -8.72 -7.59
CA GLY A 83 17.60 -10.02 -8.24
C GLY A 83 17.42 -11.20 -7.28
N GLY A 84 17.15 -10.95 -6.00
CA GLY A 84 16.83 -11.98 -5.00
C GLY A 84 18.02 -12.82 -4.50
N ASN A 85 19.23 -12.64 -5.04
CA ASN A 85 20.41 -13.42 -4.64
C ASN A 85 21.26 -12.70 -3.59
N GLU A 86 21.30 -11.37 -3.63
CA GLU A 86 22.04 -10.56 -2.66
C GLU A 86 21.24 -10.35 -1.37
N ARG A 87 21.93 -10.39 -0.22
CA ARG A 87 21.35 -10.06 1.09
C ARG A 87 21.86 -8.70 1.54
N VAL A 88 20.94 -7.86 2.02
CA VAL A 88 21.26 -6.56 2.65
C VAL A 88 20.62 -6.46 4.02
N GLY A 89 21.13 -5.58 4.87
CA GLY A 89 20.58 -5.32 6.21
C GLY A 89 19.10 -4.95 6.16
N VAL A 90 18.28 -5.52 7.04
CA VAL A 90 16.83 -5.28 7.06
C VAL A 90 16.50 -3.79 7.22
N PHE A 91 17.29 -3.06 8.01
CA PHE A 91 17.14 -1.63 8.23
C PHE A 91 17.55 -0.76 7.03
N ALA A 92 18.29 -1.31 6.07
CA ALA A 92 18.57 -0.68 4.77
C ALA A 92 17.45 -0.93 3.74
N THR A 93 16.33 -1.52 4.15
CA THR A 93 15.19 -1.84 3.27
C THR A 93 13.86 -1.37 3.87
N ARG A 94 12.78 -1.48 3.09
CA ARG A 94 11.39 -1.42 3.56
C ARG A 94 10.72 -2.81 3.60
N SER A 95 11.51 -3.87 3.83
CA SER A 95 10.97 -5.23 3.96
C SER A 95 9.95 -5.31 5.11
N PRO A 96 8.87 -6.09 4.96
CA PRO A 96 7.92 -6.34 6.04
C PRO A 96 8.50 -7.20 7.17
N PHE A 97 9.53 -8.02 6.88
CA PHE A 97 10.14 -8.95 7.83
C PHE A 97 11.18 -8.25 8.72
N ARG A 98 10.73 -7.47 9.69
CA ARG A 98 11.55 -6.66 10.61
C ARG A 98 11.31 -7.07 12.08
N PRO A 99 12.15 -6.66 13.04
CA PRO A 99 11.89 -6.91 14.47
C PRO A 99 10.50 -6.41 14.90
N ASN A 100 10.17 -5.18 14.51
CA ASN A 100 8.84 -4.60 14.62
C ASN A 100 8.27 -4.49 13.22
N SER A 101 7.24 -5.27 12.93
CA SER A 101 6.60 -5.35 11.60
C SER A 101 5.72 -4.12 11.33
N ILE A 102 6.27 -2.93 11.51
CA ILE A 102 5.60 -1.64 11.34
C ILE A 102 5.88 -1.12 9.93
N GLY A 103 4.80 -0.84 9.19
CA GLY A 103 4.80 -0.10 7.94
C GLY A 103 4.55 1.39 8.17
N LEU A 104 4.94 2.19 7.17
CA LEU A 104 4.78 3.65 7.15
C LEU A 104 4.35 4.06 5.74
N SER A 105 3.21 4.74 5.65
CA SER A 105 2.64 5.18 4.38
C SER A 105 2.24 6.64 4.45
N SER A 106 2.60 7.42 3.43
CA SER A 106 2.08 8.77 3.23
C SER A 106 0.89 8.67 2.29
N VAL A 107 -0.29 9.04 2.79
CA VAL A 107 -1.55 8.97 2.03
C VAL A 107 -2.15 10.37 1.91
N LYS A 108 -2.90 10.60 0.85
CA LYS A 108 -3.68 11.83 0.69
C LYS A 108 -5.02 11.67 1.41
N LEU A 109 -5.39 12.63 2.24
CA LEU A 109 -6.73 12.72 2.81
C LEU A 109 -7.66 13.34 1.75
N GLU A 110 -8.67 12.59 1.32
CA GLU A 110 -9.67 13.08 0.37
C GLU A 110 -10.81 13.80 1.09
N ARG A 111 -11.31 13.21 2.19
CA ARG A 111 -12.37 13.77 3.04
C ARG A 111 -12.55 12.97 4.33
N VAL A 112 -13.28 13.54 5.29
CA VAL A 112 -13.88 12.81 6.41
C VAL A 112 -15.34 12.50 6.07
N GLU A 113 -15.77 11.26 6.26
CA GLU A 113 -17.17 10.85 6.13
C GLU A 113 -17.76 10.50 7.50
N HIS A 114 -18.88 11.12 7.84
CA HIS A 114 -19.64 10.77 9.04
C HIS A 114 -20.56 9.58 8.74
N THR A 115 -20.32 8.47 9.43
CA THR A 115 -21.10 7.25 9.29
C THR A 115 -21.81 6.94 10.60
N GLY A 116 -23.05 6.43 10.54
CA GLY A 116 -23.86 6.21 11.74
C GLY A 116 -23.20 5.25 12.74
N ASN A 117 -22.85 4.03 12.28
CA ASN A 117 -22.32 3.00 13.16
C ASN A 117 -20.78 3.04 13.30
N GLU A 118 -20.05 3.60 12.33
CA GLU A 118 -18.58 3.59 12.33
C GLU A 118 -17.98 4.91 12.80
N GLY A 119 -18.81 5.92 13.10
CA GLY A 119 -18.34 7.27 13.45
C GLY A 119 -17.70 7.96 12.26
N ASP A 120 -16.66 8.74 12.52
CA ASP A 120 -15.89 9.41 11.49
C ASP A 120 -14.97 8.41 10.78
N VAL A 121 -15.04 8.38 9.45
CA VAL A 121 -14.23 7.53 8.58
C VAL A 121 -13.36 8.42 7.70
N LEU A 122 -12.06 8.14 7.63
CA LEU A 122 -11.17 8.88 6.73
C LEU A 122 -11.19 8.22 5.36
N ILE A 123 -11.50 8.98 4.32
CA ILE A 123 -11.33 8.55 2.94
C ILE A 123 -9.97 9.03 2.48
N VAL A 124 -9.09 8.10 2.13
CA VAL A 124 -7.72 8.38 1.75
C VAL A 124 -7.39 7.78 0.39
N SER A 125 -6.42 8.35 -0.33
CA SER A 125 -5.88 7.76 -1.56
C SER A 125 -4.36 7.56 -1.47
N GLY A 126 -3.83 6.68 -2.32
CA GLY A 126 -2.40 6.34 -2.32
C GLY A 126 -1.96 5.38 -1.23
N ALA A 127 -2.90 4.68 -0.58
CA ALA A 127 -2.57 3.62 0.37
C ALA A 127 -1.95 2.39 -0.34
N ASP A 128 -0.97 1.76 0.32
CA ASP A 128 -0.27 0.54 -0.09
C ASP A 128 -0.48 -0.59 0.92
N LEU A 129 -1.70 -0.69 1.47
CA LEU A 129 -2.08 -1.63 2.52
C LEU A 129 -3.13 -2.63 2.01
N MET A 130 -2.98 -3.89 2.40
CA MET A 130 -3.98 -4.93 2.19
C MET A 130 -5.28 -4.58 2.93
N ASP A 131 -6.42 -5.01 2.40
CA ASP A 131 -7.71 -4.89 3.06
C ASP A 131 -7.66 -5.50 4.48
N GLY A 132 -8.25 -4.80 5.45
CA GLY A 132 -8.28 -5.19 6.86
C GLY A 132 -6.99 -4.96 7.63
N THR A 133 -5.94 -4.38 7.02
CA THR A 133 -4.65 -4.14 7.69
C THR A 133 -4.82 -3.26 8.94
N PRO A 134 -4.27 -3.68 10.10
CA PRO A 134 -4.31 -2.89 11.34
C PRO A 134 -3.48 -1.61 11.25
N ILE A 135 -4.07 -0.49 11.64
CA ILE A 135 -3.43 0.81 11.83
C ILE A 135 -3.21 1.05 13.32
N ILE A 136 -2.02 1.53 13.68
CA ILE A 136 -1.62 1.80 15.07
C ILE A 136 -1.47 3.29 15.37
N ASP A 137 -1.31 4.14 14.35
CA ASP A 137 -1.16 5.58 14.52
C ASP A 137 -1.46 6.34 13.22
N ILE A 138 -1.90 7.59 13.36
CA ILE A 138 -2.16 8.52 12.25
C ILE A 138 -1.62 9.88 12.66
N LYS A 139 -0.85 10.52 11.78
CA LYS A 139 -0.29 11.86 12.02
C LYS A 139 -0.44 12.73 10.79
N PRO A 140 -0.56 14.06 10.95
CA PRO A 140 -0.36 14.97 9.83
C PRO A 140 0.98 14.76 9.15
N TYR A 141 1.00 14.79 7.83
CA TYR A 141 2.24 14.97 7.06
C TYR A 141 2.58 16.45 7.04
N VAL A 142 3.79 16.82 7.45
CA VAL A 142 4.25 18.20 7.60
C VAL A 142 5.31 18.50 6.54
N PRO A 143 4.96 19.15 5.41
CA PRO A 143 5.86 19.24 4.26
C PRO A 143 7.25 19.83 4.55
N TYR A 144 7.34 20.85 5.41
CA TYR A 144 8.64 21.47 5.72
C TYR A 144 9.58 20.56 6.52
N ALA A 145 9.03 19.55 7.21
CA ALA A 145 9.78 18.63 8.07
C ALA A 145 9.95 17.24 7.45
N ASP A 146 8.97 16.80 6.64
CA ASP A 146 8.91 15.43 6.12
C ASP A 146 9.33 15.32 4.65
N ALA A 147 9.32 16.43 3.88
CA ALA A 147 9.70 16.41 2.48
C ALA A 147 11.19 16.67 2.31
N HIS A 148 11.89 15.69 1.72
CA HIS A 148 13.30 15.75 1.37
C HIS A 148 13.50 15.48 -0.12
N PRO A 149 13.20 16.45 -1.02
CA PRO A 149 13.37 16.27 -2.47
C PRO A 149 14.79 15.90 -2.89
N GLU A 150 15.79 16.21 -2.06
CA GLU A 150 17.21 15.93 -2.24
C GLU A 150 17.63 14.49 -1.87
N ALA A 151 16.73 13.70 -1.28
CA ALA A 151 17.06 12.35 -0.81
C ALA A 151 17.49 11.40 -1.95
N SER A 152 18.51 10.57 -1.68
CA SER A 152 19.00 9.55 -2.63
C SER A 152 18.42 8.15 -2.33
N GLY A 153 18.06 7.41 -3.38
CA GLY A 153 17.43 6.08 -3.29
C GLY A 153 18.38 4.90 -3.10
N GLY A 154 19.71 5.12 -3.07
CA GLY A 154 20.70 4.05 -2.95
C GLY A 154 20.53 2.94 -4.01
N PHE A 155 20.72 1.67 -3.61
CA PHE A 155 20.55 0.50 -4.50
C PHE A 155 19.13 0.34 -5.07
N ALA A 156 18.15 1.06 -4.53
CA ALA A 156 16.79 1.04 -5.05
C ALA A 156 16.59 2.03 -6.22
N ALA A 157 17.49 3.00 -6.42
CA ALA A 157 17.33 4.10 -7.37
C ALA A 157 17.25 3.65 -8.84
N GLU A 158 18.02 2.65 -9.25
CA GLU A 158 18.18 2.26 -10.67
C GLU A 158 16.91 1.68 -11.33
N LYS A 159 15.89 1.30 -10.56
CA LYS A 159 14.66 0.66 -11.07
C LYS A 159 13.37 1.43 -10.77
N PHE A 160 13.46 2.67 -10.32
CA PHE A 160 12.26 3.51 -10.17
C PHE A 160 11.77 4.02 -11.53
N GLY A 161 10.47 3.89 -11.79
CA GLY A 161 9.77 4.71 -12.78
C GLY A 161 9.55 4.12 -14.17
N LYS A 162 9.97 2.88 -14.48
CA LYS A 162 9.58 2.25 -15.76
C LYS A 162 8.16 1.70 -15.63
N LYS A 163 7.18 2.57 -15.86
CA LYS A 163 5.78 2.17 -16.00
C LYS A 163 5.58 1.33 -17.25
N LEU A 164 4.76 0.28 -17.15
CA LEU A 164 4.28 -0.46 -18.30
C LEU A 164 3.20 0.34 -19.02
N LYS A 165 3.14 0.20 -20.34
CA LYS A 165 1.94 0.61 -21.09
C LYS A 165 0.84 -0.40 -20.77
N VAL A 166 -0.32 0.09 -20.33
CA VAL A 166 -1.48 -0.78 -20.04
C VAL A 166 -2.43 -0.77 -21.23
N VAL A 167 -2.73 -1.95 -21.75
CA VAL A 167 -3.81 -2.20 -22.72
C VAL A 167 -4.92 -2.92 -21.98
N PHE A 168 -6.05 -2.22 -21.81
CA PHE A 168 -7.23 -2.74 -21.15
C PHE A 168 -8.41 -2.65 -22.13
N PRO A 169 -8.79 -3.76 -22.80
CA PRO A 169 -9.92 -3.77 -23.72
C PRO A 169 -11.19 -3.23 -23.06
N GLU A 170 -11.94 -2.36 -23.75
CA GLU A 170 -13.10 -1.65 -23.17
C GLU A 170 -14.19 -2.61 -22.67
N GLU A 171 -14.39 -3.75 -23.36
CA GLU A 171 -15.34 -4.79 -22.95
C GLU A 171 -14.96 -5.42 -21.60
N LEU A 172 -13.67 -5.55 -21.30
CA LEU A 172 -13.20 -6.05 -20.01
C LEU A 172 -13.20 -4.94 -18.96
N LEU A 173 -12.82 -3.72 -19.34
CA LEU A 173 -12.80 -2.56 -18.44
C LEU A 173 -14.21 -2.21 -17.95
N SER A 174 -15.25 -2.45 -18.76
CA SER A 174 -16.64 -2.23 -18.37
C SER A 174 -17.10 -3.12 -17.20
N ARG A 175 -16.43 -4.26 -16.98
CA ARG A 175 -16.68 -5.17 -15.84
C ARG A 175 -16.10 -4.64 -14.53
N VAL A 176 -15.26 -3.61 -14.58
CA VAL A 176 -14.71 -2.92 -13.40
C VAL A 176 -15.57 -1.70 -13.08
N GLU A 177 -15.82 -1.46 -11.79
CA GLU A 177 -16.55 -0.29 -11.30
C GLU A 177 -15.96 1.02 -11.86
N PRO A 178 -16.77 1.93 -12.44
CA PRO A 178 -16.29 3.15 -13.09
C PRO A 178 -15.30 3.98 -12.27
N GLY A 179 -15.55 4.13 -10.96
CA GLY A 179 -14.70 4.91 -10.06
C GLY A 179 -13.31 4.32 -9.79
N LYS A 180 -13.11 3.03 -10.09
CA LYS A 180 -11.87 2.29 -9.80
C LYS A 180 -10.97 2.10 -11.02
N ARG A 181 -11.48 2.35 -12.23
CA ARG A 181 -10.83 2.03 -13.51
C ARG A 181 -9.46 2.70 -13.67
N GLU A 182 -9.36 3.99 -13.40
CA GLU A 182 -8.10 4.72 -13.56
C GLU A 182 -7.07 4.29 -12.50
N GLY A 183 -7.50 4.14 -11.24
CA GLY A 183 -6.63 3.64 -10.18
C GLY A 183 -6.12 2.22 -10.41
N LEU A 184 -6.93 1.35 -11.02
CA LEU A 184 -6.52 0.02 -11.47
C LEU A 184 -5.52 0.09 -12.62
N LYS A 185 -5.69 0.99 -13.59
CA LYS A 185 -4.69 1.19 -14.66
C LYS A 185 -3.37 1.70 -14.11
N ASP A 186 -3.39 2.65 -13.17
CA ASP A 186 -2.20 3.13 -12.46
C ASP A 186 -1.46 1.96 -11.80
N LEU A 187 -2.21 1.08 -11.12
CA LEU A 187 -1.68 -0.09 -10.46
C LEU A 187 -1.03 -1.09 -11.43
N LEU A 188 -1.71 -1.41 -12.52
CA LEU A 188 -1.18 -2.31 -13.56
C LEU A 188 0.07 -1.72 -14.21
N ALA A 189 0.15 -0.40 -14.37
CA ALA A 189 1.31 0.29 -14.93
C ALA A 189 2.55 0.17 -14.03
N GLU A 190 2.40 -0.06 -12.72
CA GLU A 190 3.52 -0.27 -11.78
C GLU A 190 4.17 -1.67 -11.87
N ASP A 191 3.73 -2.49 -12.81
CA ASP A 191 4.16 -3.88 -13.01
C ASP A 191 3.98 -4.74 -11.74
N PRO A 192 2.75 -5.25 -11.50
CA PRO A 192 2.45 -6.06 -10.32
C PRO A 192 3.14 -7.42 -10.32
N ARG A 193 3.78 -7.84 -11.42
CA ARG A 193 4.46 -9.15 -11.50
C ARG A 193 5.59 -9.27 -10.45
N PRO A 194 5.93 -10.50 -10.04
CA PRO A 194 7.17 -10.75 -9.31
C PRO A 194 8.39 -10.42 -10.18
N ALA A 195 9.35 -9.68 -9.64
CA ALA A 195 10.51 -9.16 -10.39
C ALA A 195 11.44 -10.22 -11.04
N VAL A 196 11.24 -11.51 -10.73
CA VAL A 196 12.08 -12.63 -11.20
C VAL A 196 11.42 -13.38 -12.38
N GLN A 197 10.19 -13.01 -12.75
CA GLN A 197 9.42 -13.70 -13.79
C GLN A 197 9.19 -12.77 -14.98
N ASP A 198 9.72 -13.15 -16.14
CA ASP A 198 9.55 -12.42 -17.41
C ASP A 198 9.25 -13.42 -18.54
N ASP A 199 8.13 -14.13 -18.37
CA ASP A 199 7.60 -15.07 -19.35
C ASP A 199 6.43 -14.39 -20.08
N PRO A 200 6.56 -14.10 -21.39
CA PRO A 200 5.54 -13.38 -22.14
C PRO A 200 4.25 -14.19 -22.36
N GLU A 201 4.29 -15.51 -22.23
CA GLU A 201 3.10 -16.38 -22.39
C GLU A 201 2.36 -16.62 -21.07
N ARG A 202 2.99 -16.25 -19.94
CA ARG A 202 2.41 -16.47 -18.63
C ARG A 202 1.26 -15.51 -18.35
N VAL A 203 0.10 -16.08 -18.07
CA VAL A 203 -1.06 -15.35 -17.55
C VAL A 203 -0.93 -15.21 -16.03
N TYR A 204 -0.91 -13.98 -15.55
CA TYR A 204 -0.97 -13.63 -14.13
C TYR A 204 -2.42 -13.35 -13.73
N GLY A 205 -2.78 -13.65 -12.48
CA GLY A 205 -4.06 -13.31 -11.90
C GLY A 205 -3.89 -12.43 -10.67
N MET A 206 -4.50 -11.26 -10.68
CA MET A 206 -4.46 -10.28 -9.60
C MET A 206 -5.87 -10.00 -9.12
N ARG A 207 -6.15 -10.30 -7.85
CA ARG A 207 -7.43 -9.94 -7.25
C ARG A 207 -7.48 -8.45 -6.99
N PHE A 208 -8.60 -7.84 -7.33
CA PHE A 208 -8.83 -6.42 -7.17
C PHE A 208 -10.31 -6.19 -6.85
N SER A 209 -10.61 -5.60 -5.70
CA SER A 209 -11.98 -5.50 -5.20
C SER A 209 -12.64 -6.89 -5.18
N ASP A 210 -13.71 -7.05 -5.95
CA ASP A 210 -14.57 -8.20 -6.12
C ASP A 210 -14.28 -9.00 -7.40
N VAL A 211 -13.28 -8.58 -8.19
CA VAL A 211 -12.90 -9.21 -9.46
C VAL A 211 -11.47 -9.78 -9.44
N GLU A 212 -11.17 -10.67 -10.36
CA GLU A 212 -9.81 -11.10 -10.69
C GLU A 212 -9.40 -10.61 -12.08
N ILE A 213 -8.31 -9.84 -12.14
CA ILE A 213 -7.74 -9.33 -13.39
C ILE A 213 -6.70 -10.34 -13.90
N LYS A 214 -6.94 -10.89 -15.09
CA LYS A 214 -5.97 -11.73 -15.79
C LYS A 214 -5.20 -10.91 -16.81
N PHE A 215 -3.87 -10.99 -16.81
CA PHE A 215 -3.05 -10.23 -17.76
C PHE A 215 -1.76 -10.96 -18.14
N VAL A 216 -1.22 -10.58 -19.29
CA VAL A 216 0.12 -10.97 -19.76
C VAL A 216 0.98 -9.71 -19.89
N VAL A 217 2.30 -9.87 -19.84
CA VAL A 217 3.23 -8.76 -20.06
C VAL A 217 4.28 -9.17 -21.07
N SER A 218 4.43 -8.38 -22.13
CA SER A 218 5.43 -8.59 -23.18
C SER A 218 5.94 -7.23 -23.65
N ASP A 219 7.25 -7.09 -23.85
CA ASP A 219 7.91 -5.89 -24.39
C ASP A 219 7.50 -4.56 -23.72
N GLY A 220 7.30 -4.57 -22.40
CA GLY A 220 6.91 -3.39 -21.63
C GLY A 220 5.42 -3.01 -21.74
N VAL A 221 4.60 -3.90 -22.30
CA VAL A 221 3.14 -3.74 -22.40
C VAL A 221 2.45 -4.79 -21.55
N LEU A 222 1.62 -4.34 -20.60
CA LEU A 222 0.68 -5.19 -19.89
C LEU A 222 -0.64 -5.20 -20.65
N THR A 223 -1.11 -6.39 -21.04
CA THR A 223 -2.40 -6.57 -21.72
C THR A 223 -3.34 -7.38 -20.83
N VAL A 224 -4.47 -6.78 -20.46
CA VAL A 224 -5.54 -7.50 -19.74
C VAL A 224 -6.25 -8.43 -20.71
N VAL A 225 -6.29 -9.71 -20.36
CA VAL A 225 -6.87 -10.79 -21.18
C VAL A 225 -8.20 -11.29 -20.65
N ASP A 226 -8.49 -11.11 -19.36
CA ASP A 226 -9.81 -11.42 -18.78
C ASP A 226 -10.07 -10.65 -17.48
N VAL A 227 -11.34 -10.53 -17.11
CA VAL A 227 -11.83 -10.01 -15.82
C VAL A 227 -12.96 -10.93 -15.35
N ILE A 228 -12.70 -11.65 -14.25
CA ILE A 228 -13.57 -12.68 -13.67
C ILE A 228 -14.22 -12.17 -12.40
#